data_AF-A0A3N4GQL9-F1
#
_entry.id   AF-A0A3N4GQL9-F1
#
_cell.length_a   1.000
_cell.length_b   1.000
_cell.length_c   1.000
_cell.angle_alpha   90.00
_cell.angle_beta   90.00
_cell.angle_gamma   90.00
#
_symmetry.space_group_name_H-M   'P 1'
#
loop_
_entity.id
_entity.type
_entity.pdbx_description
1 polymer ?
#
loop_
_entity_poly.entity_id
_entity_poly.type
_entity_poly.pdbx_seq_one_letter_code
_entity_poly.pdbx_strand_id
1 'polypeptide(L)'
;MESQEHGAAWAEGSDSRPLSVVVAGGGTAGHIEPALAVADAVRRLDSQARITALGTSRGLETSLVPERGYELSLIPPVPLPRKPGVELAKTPLRLARSVVAARKALAAVDADVVVGFGGYVSIPAYLAAQAHLRGKRRLPVVIHEANASAGIANKVGARFADVVLAAVDGSGLADARVVGIPVRGQIAELDRMALRAKARHYFGLDEDAPTLLVFGGSQGAAQLNAAVAGAAEALGRAGIGVLHAYGPKNSIDPVSPEGAPPYRGVGYLKRMDLAYAAADLVVCRSGAMTVAEVSATGLPAIYVPLPHGNGEQRLNALPVVRAGGGLLVDNDDLTSDWVAREVPDLLSDPERLSAMSAAASGTGHRDAATEVARAALDLAARFRAGEHRKPLAAAFRSPLSASEQ
;
A
#
# COMPACT_ATOMS: atom_id res chain seq x y z
N MET A 1 -30.41 -64.51 2.53
CA MET A 1 -29.39 -64.01 3.48
C MET A 1 -28.19 -63.58 2.64
N GLU A 2 -28.32 -62.45 1.93
CA GLU A 2 -28.05 -61.10 2.46
C GLU A 2 -26.60 -60.95 2.92
N SER A 3 -25.80 -60.29 2.09
CA SER A 3 -25.25 -58.98 2.46
C SER A 3 -24.62 -58.34 1.23
N GLN A 4 -25.23 -57.24 0.80
CA GLN A 4 -24.69 -56.29 -0.15
C GLN A 4 -23.44 -55.63 0.43
N GLU A 5 -22.32 -55.61 -0.31
CA GLU A 5 -21.27 -54.62 -0.07
C GLU A 5 -21.49 -53.46 -1.03
N HIS A 6 -22.03 -52.38 -0.46
CA HIS A 6 -22.17 -51.09 -1.11
C HIS A 6 -20.78 -50.50 -1.38
N GLY A 7 -20.57 -50.13 -2.64
CA GLY A 7 -19.43 -49.35 -3.07
C GLY A 7 -19.39 -47.99 -2.37
N ALA A 8 -18.21 -47.65 -1.86
CA ALA A 8 -17.82 -46.28 -1.58
C ALA A 8 -16.91 -45.81 -2.72
N ALA A 9 -17.53 -45.24 -3.76
CA ALA A 9 -16.83 -44.38 -4.71
C ALA A 9 -16.42 -43.10 -3.96
N TRP A 10 -15.21 -43.08 -3.42
CA TRP A 10 -14.62 -41.87 -2.85
C TRP A 10 -14.23 -40.93 -3.99
N ALA A 11 -14.68 -39.69 -3.86
CA ALA A 11 -14.62 -38.61 -4.83
C ALA A 11 -13.23 -38.46 -5.50
N GLU A 12 -13.16 -38.82 -6.77
CA GLU A 12 -12.15 -38.30 -7.70
C GLU A 12 -12.44 -36.80 -7.94
N GLY A 13 -11.45 -35.95 -7.66
CA GLY A 13 -11.44 -34.58 -8.19
C GLY A 13 -11.08 -33.46 -7.22
N SER A 14 -10.05 -33.60 -6.37
CA SER A 14 -9.37 -32.39 -5.90
C SER A 14 -8.59 -31.80 -7.07
N ASP A 15 -9.08 -30.70 -7.65
CA ASP A 15 -8.41 -29.97 -8.73
C ASP A 15 -7.00 -29.55 -8.29
N SER A 16 -5.99 -30.37 -8.63
CA SER A 16 -4.62 -30.30 -8.11
C SER A 16 -3.76 -29.21 -8.76
N ARG A 17 -4.30 -28.46 -9.74
CA ARG A 17 -3.57 -27.35 -10.33
C ARG A 17 -3.33 -26.26 -9.26
N PRO A 18 -2.21 -25.53 -9.36
CA PRO A 18 -1.96 -24.40 -8.48
C PRO A 18 -3.07 -23.35 -8.54
N LEU A 19 -3.29 -22.66 -7.43
CA LEU A 19 -4.29 -21.60 -7.34
C LEU A 19 -3.93 -20.45 -8.29
N SER A 20 -4.94 -19.89 -8.95
CA SER A 20 -4.81 -18.74 -9.85
C SER A 20 -5.43 -17.51 -9.20
N VAL A 21 -4.59 -16.56 -8.78
CA VAL A 21 -5.00 -15.32 -8.10
C VAL A 21 -4.92 -14.16 -9.08
N VAL A 22 -6.04 -13.47 -9.28
CA VAL A 22 -6.08 -12.27 -10.12
C VAL A 22 -6.14 -11.03 -9.26
N VAL A 23 -5.15 -10.14 -9.38
CA VAL A 23 -5.14 -8.84 -8.68
C VAL A 23 -5.60 -7.72 -9.62
N ALA A 24 -6.54 -6.90 -9.16
CA ALA A 24 -7.11 -5.79 -9.93
C ALA A 24 -6.89 -4.48 -9.16
N GLY A 25 -5.93 -3.68 -9.61
CA GLY A 25 -5.67 -2.34 -9.08
C GLY A 25 -4.94 -1.54 -10.14
N GLY A 26 -5.56 -0.48 -10.68
CA GLY A 26 -5.03 0.17 -11.88
C GLY A 26 -5.36 1.65 -11.99
N GLY A 27 -4.55 2.36 -12.76
CA GLY A 27 -4.68 3.79 -13.05
C GLY A 27 -3.81 4.73 -12.21
N THR A 28 -3.50 4.40 -10.95
CA THR A 28 -2.61 5.20 -10.08
C THR A 28 -1.73 4.30 -9.21
N ALA A 29 -0.60 4.83 -8.76
CA ALA A 29 0.31 4.16 -7.83
C ALA A 29 -0.40 3.66 -6.56
N GLY A 30 -1.36 4.45 -6.03
CA GLY A 30 -2.12 4.12 -4.82
C GLY A 30 -3.04 2.90 -4.92
N HIS A 31 -3.31 2.37 -6.12
CA HIS A 31 -4.05 1.12 -6.30
C HIS A 31 -3.14 -0.03 -6.77
N ILE A 32 -2.18 0.24 -7.67
CA ILE A 32 -1.32 -0.81 -8.23
C ILE A 32 -0.25 -1.27 -7.23
N GLU A 33 0.33 -0.39 -6.42
CA GLU A 33 1.37 -0.77 -5.46
C GLU A 33 0.83 -1.72 -4.36
N PRO A 34 -0.33 -1.44 -3.72
CA PRO A 34 -0.94 -2.42 -2.81
C PRO A 34 -1.28 -3.75 -3.49
N ALA A 35 -1.74 -3.72 -4.74
CA ALA A 35 -2.04 -4.94 -5.50
C ALA A 35 -0.79 -5.79 -5.73
N LEU A 36 0.33 -5.16 -6.07
CA LEU A 36 1.62 -5.83 -6.25
C LEU A 36 2.20 -6.33 -4.92
N ALA A 37 2.06 -5.57 -3.84
CA ALA A 37 2.46 -6.01 -2.51
C ALA A 37 1.72 -7.29 -2.08
N VAL A 38 0.42 -7.38 -2.37
CA VAL A 38 -0.37 -8.59 -2.13
C VAL A 38 0.03 -9.72 -3.07
N ALA A 39 0.30 -9.44 -4.35
CA ALA A 39 0.84 -10.44 -5.28
C ALA A 39 2.17 -11.05 -4.77
N ASP A 40 3.04 -10.24 -4.17
CA ASP A 40 4.27 -10.73 -3.55
C ASP A 40 3.99 -11.60 -2.32
N ALA A 41 3.03 -11.20 -1.49
CA ALA A 41 2.66 -11.96 -0.30
C ALA A 41 2.03 -13.31 -0.68
N VAL A 42 1.17 -13.35 -1.71
CA VAL A 42 0.63 -14.60 -2.28
C VAL A 42 1.76 -15.52 -2.70
N ARG A 43 2.72 -15.04 -3.49
CA ARG A 43 3.87 -15.84 -3.94
C ARG A 43 4.75 -16.35 -2.79
N ARG A 44 4.87 -15.60 -1.69
CA ARG A 44 5.61 -16.03 -0.48
C ARG A 44 4.86 -17.12 0.28
N LEU A 45 3.53 -17.00 0.41
CA LEU A 45 2.69 -17.96 1.12
C LEU A 45 2.47 -19.26 0.33
N ASP A 46 2.32 -19.15 -0.99
CA ASP A 46 2.18 -20.27 -1.91
C ASP A 46 3.04 -20.04 -3.16
N SER A 47 4.20 -20.70 -3.20
CA SER A 47 5.16 -20.59 -4.30
C SER A 47 4.65 -21.17 -5.63
N GLN A 48 3.60 -21.99 -5.61
CA GLN A 48 3.01 -22.58 -6.81
C GLN A 48 1.89 -21.71 -7.38
N ALA A 49 1.30 -20.82 -6.56
CA ALA A 49 0.21 -19.95 -7.00
C ALA A 49 0.62 -19.14 -8.23
N ARG A 50 -0.28 -19.11 -9.22
CA ARG A 50 -0.16 -18.27 -10.41
C ARG A 50 -0.79 -16.92 -10.11
N ILE A 51 -0.08 -15.84 -10.41
CA ILE A 51 -0.58 -14.48 -10.20
C ILE A 51 -0.67 -13.74 -11.54
N THR A 52 -1.84 -13.18 -11.81
CA THR A 52 -2.06 -12.31 -12.98
C THR A 52 -2.62 -10.97 -12.51
N ALA A 53 -2.00 -9.88 -12.91
CA ALA A 53 -2.57 -8.55 -12.72
C ALA A 53 -3.53 -8.21 -13.87
N LEU A 54 -4.68 -7.65 -13.53
CA LEU A 54 -5.59 -7.06 -14.52
C LEU A 54 -5.30 -5.55 -14.59
N GLY A 55 -5.16 -5.04 -15.81
CA GLY A 55 -4.78 -3.64 -16.03
C GLY A 55 -5.36 -3.04 -17.31
N THR A 56 -4.99 -1.80 -17.61
CA THR A 56 -5.31 -1.12 -18.88
C THR A 56 -4.05 -0.74 -19.62
N SER A 57 -4.16 -0.52 -20.94
CA SER A 57 -3.02 -0.10 -21.77
C SER A 57 -2.53 1.34 -21.49
N ARG A 58 -3.11 2.06 -20.53
CA ARG A 58 -2.84 3.49 -20.29
C ARG A 58 -2.29 3.82 -18.91
N GLY A 59 -2.20 2.85 -18.00
CA GLY A 59 -1.80 3.12 -16.62
C GLY A 59 -0.39 2.64 -16.29
N LEU A 60 0.08 3.01 -15.09
CA LEU A 60 1.39 2.63 -14.56
C LEU A 60 1.59 1.11 -14.46
N GLU A 61 0.49 0.35 -14.45
CA GLU A 61 0.51 -1.11 -14.49
C GLU A 61 1.31 -1.69 -15.66
N THR A 62 1.43 -1.00 -16.81
CA THR A 62 2.14 -1.53 -17.99
C THR A 62 3.65 -1.60 -17.82
N SER A 63 4.22 -0.81 -16.91
CA SER A 63 5.64 -0.89 -16.55
C SER A 63 5.84 -1.64 -15.24
N LEU A 64 5.07 -1.31 -14.19
CA LEU A 64 5.30 -1.83 -12.84
C LEU A 64 5.01 -3.34 -12.72
N VAL A 65 3.97 -3.85 -13.39
CA VAL A 65 3.60 -5.27 -13.29
C VAL A 65 4.67 -6.16 -13.93
N PRO A 66 5.11 -5.92 -15.20
CA PRO A 66 6.17 -6.72 -15.80
C PRO A 66 7.52 -6.58 -15.07
N GLU A 67 7.89 -5.39 -14.61
CA GLU A 67 9.12 -5.17 -13.83
C GLU A 67 9.13 -5.99 -12.52
N ARG A 68 7.96 -6.22 -11.93
CA ARG A 68 7.80 -7.07 -10.74
C ARG A 68 7.78 -8.57 -11.04
N GLY A 69 7.75 -8.95 -12.32
CA GLY A 69 7.77 -10.32 -12.80
C GLY A 69 6.39 -11.00 -12.84
N TYR A 70 5.30 -10.23 -12.92
CA TYR A 70 3.94 -10.75 -12.99
C TYR A 70 3.36 -10.65 -14.41
N GLU A 71 2.43 -11.56 -14.73
CA GLU A 71 1.68 -11.50 -15.98
C GLU A 71 0.66 -10.35 -15.93
N LEU A 72 0.58 -9.57 -17.00
CA LEU A 72 -0.38 -8.47 -17.15
C LEU A 72 -1.43 -8.81 -18.21
N SER A 73 -2.68 -8.98 -17.78
CA SER A 73 -3.84 -9.07 -18.67
C SER A 73 -4.47 -7.70 -18.86
N LEU A 74 -4.52 -7.22 -20.10
CA LEU A 74 -5.05 -5.91 -20.45
C LEU A 74 -6.54 -5.98 -20.82
N ILE A 75 -7.33 -5.08 -20.24
CA ILE A 75 -8.73 -4.86 -20.61
C ILE A 75 -8.94 -3.43 -21.14
N PRO A 76 -9.98 -3.20 -21.97
CA PRO A 76 -10.33 -1.86 -22.42
C PRO A 76 -10.63 -0.94 -21.22
N PRO A 77 -10.06 0.27 -21.17
CA PRO A 77 -10.32 1.22 -20.09
C PRO A 77 -11.76 1.75 -20.13
N VAL A 78 -12.33 1.98 -18.95
CA VAL A 78 -13.67 2.58 -18.78
C VAL A 78 -13.51 3.96 -18.13
N PRO A 79 -13.15 5.00 -18.90
CA PRO A 79 -13.06 6.35 -18.37
C PRO A 79 -14.45 6.82 -17.96
N LEU A 80 -14.57 7.42 -16.77
CA LEU A 80 -15.77 8.09 -16.28
C LEU A 80 -15.62 9.59 -16.50
N PRO A 81 -16.33 10.19 -17.49
CA PRO A 81 -16.27 11.62 -17.72
C PRO A 81 -16.85 12.41 -16.54
N ARG A 82 -16.23 13.56 -16.22
CA ARG A 82 -16.70 14.45 -15.14
C ARG A 82 -17.92 15.29 -15.51
N LYS A 83 -18.25 15.41 -16.80
CA LYS A 83 -19.36 16.22 -17.32
C LYS A 83 -20.39 15.32 -18.03
N PRO A 84 -21.70 15.60 -17.88
CA PRO A 84 -22.72 14.93 -18.67
C PRO A 84 -22.53 15.23 -20.16
N GLY A 85 -22.70 14.21 -21.00
CA GLY A 85 -22.53 14.34 -22.45
C GLY A 85 -22.47 12.98 -23.16
N VAL A 86 -22.24 13.02 -24.48
CA VAL A 86 -22.16 11.82 -25.34
C VAL A 86 -21.12 10.81 -24.82
N GLU A 87 -20.02 11.31 -24.27
CA GLU A 87 -18.98 10.45 -23.69
C GLU A 87 -19.44 9.71 -22.43
N LEU A 88 -20.30 10.32 -21.61
CA LEU A 88 -20.90 9.66 -20.46
C LEU A 88 -21.93 8.61 -20.91
N ALA A 89 -22.73 8.93 -21.94
CA ALA A 89 -23.70 8.02 -22.53
C ALA A 89 -23.08 6.75 -23.14
N LYS A 90 -21.82 6.82 -23.59
CA LYS A 90 -21.05 5.66 -24.08
C LYS A 90 -20.49 4.77 -22.96
N THR A 91 -20.51 5.21 -21.71
CA THR A 91 -19.91 4.50 -20.56
C THR A 91 -20.49 3.10 -20.36
N PRO A 92 -21.83 2.86 -20.42
CA PRO A 92 -22.38 1.51 -20.27
C PRO A 92 -21.87 0.54 -21.33
N LEU A 93 -21.77 0.97 -22.59
CA LEU A 93 -21.24 0.15 -23.68
C LEU A 93 -19.74 -0.16 -23.48
N ARG A 94 -18.95 0.83 -23.05
CA ARG A 94 -17.53 0.65 -22.73
C ARG A 94 -17.35 -0.32 -21.56
N LEU A 95 -18.17 -0.18 -20.53
CA LEU A 95 -18.19 -1.07 -19.38
C LEU A 95 -18.53 -2.49 -19.81
N ALA A 96 -19.58 -2.70 -20.60
CA ALA A 96 -19.94 -4.03 -21.10
C ALA A 96 -18.80 -4.69 -21.88
N ARG A 97 -18.14 -3.94 -22.78
CA ARG A 97 -16.96 -4.44 -23.53
C ARG A 97 -15.80 -4.80 -22.59
N SER A 98 -15.55 -3.97 -21.58
CA SER A 98 -14.50 -4.21 -20.59
C SER A 98 -14.80 -5.42 -19.72
N VAL A 99 -16.07 -5.61 -19.29
CA VAL A 99 -16.53 -6.80 -18.56
C VAL A 99 -16.35 -8.07 -19.41
N VAL A 100 -16.70 -8.03 -20.69
CA VAL A 100 -16.48 -9.18 -21.60
C VAL A 100 -15.00 -9.50 -21.74
N ALA A 101 -14.14 -8.49 -21.84
CA ALA A 101 -12.69 -8.69 -21.91
C ALA A 101 -12.13 -9.24 -20.58
N ALA A 102 -12.55 -8.70 -19.43
CA ALA A 102 -12.18 -9.20 -18.12
C ALA A 102 -12.63 -10.65 -17.93
N ARG A 103 -13.86 -10.99 -18.35
CA ARG A 103 -14.40 -12.35 -18.33
C ARG A 103 -13.53 -13.32 -19.16
N LYS A 104 -13.06 -12.90 -20.33
CA LYS A 104 -12.14 -13.69 -21.16
C LYS A 104 -10.78 -13.86 -20.48
N ALA A 105 -10.23 -12.80 -19.89
CA ALA A 105 -8.95 -12.86 -19.17
C ALA A 105 -9.03 -13.81 -17.97
N LEU A 106 -10.03 -13.65 -17.10
CA LEU A 106 -10.26 -14.52 -15.93
C LEU A 106 -10.41 -16.00 -16.33
N ALA A 107 -11.11 -16.27 -17.44
CA ALA A 107 -11.28 -17.63 -17.96
C ALA A 107 -10.00 -18.19 -18.61
N ALA A 108 -9.14 -17.34 -19.18
CA ALA A 108 -7.90 -17.78 -19.83
C ALA A 108 -6.85 -18.24 -18.81
N VAL A 109 -6.84 -17.63 -17.62
CA VAL A 109 -5.92 -17.97 -16.52
C VAL A 109 -6.49 -18.97 -15.52
N ASP A 110 -7.71 -19.48 -15.77
CA ASP A 110 -8.50 -20.30 -14.85
C ASP A 110 -8.50 -19.72 -13.43
N ALA A 111 -8.83 -18.43 -13.31
CA ALA A 111 -8.84 -17.70 -12.05
C ALA A 111 -9.66 -18.43 -10.97
N ASP A 112 -9.12 -18.47 -9.75
CA ASP A 112 -9.76 -19.06 -8.57
C ASP A 112 -10.28 -17.99 -7.61
N VAL A 113 -9.70 -16.78 -7.64
CA VAL A 113 -10.12 -15.62 -6.83
C VAL A 113 -9.72 -14.32 -7.50
N VAL A 114 -10.53 -13.28 -7.30
CA VAL A 114 -10.19 -11.91 -7.69
C VAL A 114 -9.99 -11.05 -6.45
N VAL A 115 -8.86 -10.37 -6.35
CA VAL A 115 -8.55 -9.39 -5.29
C VAL A 115 -8.54 -8.02 -5.92
N GLY A 116 -9.43 -7.11 -5.50
CA GLY A 116 -9.47 -5.76 -6.07
C GLY A 116 -9.18 -4.66 -5.08
N PHE A 117 -8.46 -3.64 -5.56
CA PHE A 117 -7.95 -2.50 -4.79
C PHE A 117 -8.58 -1.18 -5.25
N GLY A 118 -9.71 -1.23 -5.96
CA GLY A 118 -10.35 -0.06 -6.55
C GLY A 118 -9.73 0.37 -7.89
N GLY A 119 -9.99 1.61 -8.31
CA GLY A 119 -9.65 2.09 -9.64
C GLY A 119 -10.55 1.57 -10.77
N TYR A 120 -10.28 2.04 -12.00
CA TYR A 120 -11.17 1.82 -13.16
C TYR A 120 -11.22 0.36 -13.64
N VAL A 121 -10.21 -0.45 -13.31
CA VAL A 121 -10.11 -1.87 -13.70
C VAL A 121 -10.96 -2.77 -12.81
N SER A 122 -11.15 -2.36 -11.55
CA SER A 122 -11.80 -3.19 -10.54
C SER A 122 -13.28 -3.43 -10.82
N ILE A 123 -14.04 -2.42 -11.30
CA ILE A 123 -15.47 -2.63 -11.62
C ILE A 123 -15.67 -3.73 -12.69
N PRO A 124 -15.02 -3.67 -13.87
CA PRO A 124 -15.08 -4.77 -14.83
C PRO A 124 -14.68 -6.12 -14.26
N ALA A 125 -13.62 -6.17 -13.46
CA ALA A 125 -13.13 -7.41 -12.82
C ALA A 125 -14.18 -8.01 -11.89
N TYR A 126 -14.76 -7.18 -11.01
CA TYR A 126 -15.79 -7.56 -10.06
C TYR A 126 -17.05 -8.08 -10.74
N LEU A 127 -17.54 -7.37 -11.77
CA LEU A 127 -18.72 -7.80 -12.53
C LEU A 127 -18.45 -9.08 -13.32
N ALA A 128 -17.24 -9.24 -13.88
CA ALA A 128 -16.84 -10.45 -14.57
C ALA A 128 -16.71 -11.65 -13.62
N ALA A 129 -16.22 -11.45 -12.40
CA ALA A 129 -16.12 -12.47 -11.36
C ALA A 129 -17.50 -12.98 -10.90
N GLN A 130 -18.50 -12.09 -10.84
CA GLN A 130 -19.87 -12.46 -10.50
C GLN A 130 -20.59 -13.23 -11.61
N ALA A 131 -20.15 -13.09 -12.86
CA ALA A 131 -20.73 -13.81 -13.98
C ALA A 131 -20.33 -15.29 -13.95
N HIS A 132 -21.29 -16.20 -14.18
CA HIS A 132 -20.99 -17.62 -14.35
C HIS A 132 -20.09 -17.85 -15.57
N LEU A 133 -18.94 -18.47 -15.37
CA LEU A 133 -17.89 -18.69 -16.37
C LEU A 133 -17.94 -20.14 -16.88
N ARG A 134 -18.37 -20.36 -18.14
CA ARG A 134 -18.26 -21.68 -18.82
C ARG A 134 -18.75 -22.88 -17.98
N GLY A 135 -19.92 -22.75 -17.33
CA GLY A 135 -20.47 -23.81 -16.47
C GLY A 135 -19.85 -23.91 -15.06
N LYS A 136 -18.79 -23.13 -14.77
CA LYS A 136 -18.25 -22.93 -13.42
C LYS A 136 -19.10 -21.88 -12.67
N ARG A 137 -19.16 -22.03 -11.34
CA ARG A 137 -19.77 -21.07 -10.41
C ARG A 137 -19.06 -19.71 -10.49
N ARG A 138 -19.67 -18.67 -9.93
CA ARG A 138 -19.03 -17.34 -9.80
C ARG A 138 -17.66 -17.47 -9.10
N LEU A 139 -16.76 -16.53 -9.38
CA LEU A 139 -15.48 -16.42 -8.68
C LEU A 139 -15.66 -15.67 -7.35
N PRO A 140 -14.98 -16.11 -6.28
CA PRO A 140 -14.93 -15.34 -5.05
C PRO A 140 -14.17 -14.02 -5.23
N VAL A 141 -14.60 -12.99 -4.51
CA VAL A 141 -14.00 -11.65 -4.58
C VAL A 141 -13.57 -11.16 -3.20
N VAL A 142 -12.29 -10.77 -3.09
CA VAL A 142 -11.74 -10.01 -1.97
C VAL A 142 -11.60 -8.56 -2.40
N ILE A 143 -12.03 -7.62 -1.57
CA ILE A 143 -11.83 -6.18 -1.80
C ILE A 143 -10.94 -5.63 -0.70
N HIS A 144 -9.99 -4.77 -1.08
CA HIS A 144 -9.24 -3.95 -0.16
C HIS A 144 -9.41 -2.47 -0.53
N GLU A 145 -9.81 -1.64 0.44
CA GLU A 145 -9.84 -0.19 0.28
C GLU A 145 -8.61 0.45 0.94
N ALA A 146 -7.73 1.01 0.11
CA ALA A 146 -6.50 1.67 0.58
C ALA A 146 -6.74 3.12 1.06
N ASN A 147 -7.85 3.74 0.66
CA ASN A 147 -8.12 5.15 0.97
C ASN A 147 -8.99 5.29 2.23
N ALA A 148 -8.94 6.49 2.82
CA ALA A 148 -9.79 6.84 3.97
C ALA A 148 -11.29 6.93 3.61
N SER A 149 -11.63 7.10 2.34
CA SER A 149 -13.02 7.07 1.85
C SER A 149 -13.11 6.24 0.58
N ALA A 150 -14.06 5.31 0.58
CA ALA A 150 -14.13 4.30 -0.45
C ALA A 150 -14.52 4.89 -1.80
N GLY A 151 -13.77 4.49 -2.82
CA GLY A 151 -14.05 4.83 -4.21
C GLY A 151 -15.33 4.16 -4.71
N ILE A 152 -15.92 4.70 -5.78
CA ILE A 152 -17.14 4.14 -6.40
C ILE A 152 -16.94 2.66 -6.75
N ALA A 153 -15.76 2.28 -7.23
CA ALA A 153 -15.44 0.90 -7.58
C ALA A 153 -15.60 -0.06 -6.41
N ASN A 154 -14.99 0.25 -5.28
CA ASN A 154 -15.05 -0.58 -4.07
C ASN A 154 -16.42 -0.52 -3.42
N LYS A 155 -17.12 0.63 -3.44
CA LYS A 155 -18.51 0.74 -2.97
C LYS A 155 -19.47 -0.16 -3.75
N VAL A 156 -19.30 -0.25 -5.07
CA VAL A 156 -20.09 -1.17 -5.91
C VAL A 156 -19.70 -2.61 -5.62
N GLY A 157 -18.40 -2.91 -5.59
CA GLY A 157 -17.87 -4.26 -5.37
C GLY A 157 -18.25 -4.85 -4.00
N ALA A 158 -18.22 -4.04 -2.94
CA ALA A 158 -18.44 -4.50 -1.57
C ALA A 158 -19.82 -5.11 -1.34
N ARG A 159 -20.81 -4.75 -2.15
CA ARG A 159 -22.17 -5.31 -2.06
C ARG A 159 -22.24 -6.82 -2.34
N PHE A 160 -21.26 -7.35 -3.05
CA PHE A 160 -21.23 -8.75 -3.47
C PHE A 160 -19.87 -9.42 -3.26
N ALA A 161 -18.92 -8.71 -2.65
CA ALA A 161 -17.65 -9.28 -2.21
C ALA A 161 -17.89 -10.32 -1.12
N ASP A 162 -17.01 -11.32 -1.08
CA ASP A 162 -17.01 -12.36 -0.07
C ASP A 162 -16.22 -11.94 1.17
N VAL A 163 -15.18 -11.11 0.95
CA VAL A 163 -14.37 -10.50 2.01
C VAL A 163 -14.14 -9.03 1.65
N VAL A 164 -14.37 -8.15 2.62
CA VAL A 164 -14.10 -6.71 2.51
C VAL A 164 -13.07 -6.34 3.58
N LEU A 165 -11.95 -5.77 3.13
CA LEU A 165 -10.85 -5.31 3.94
C LEU A 165 -10.65 -3.80 3.70
N ALA A 166 -10.14 -3.09 4.70
CA ALA A 166 -9.84 -1.68 4.59
C ALA A 166 -8.53 -1.31 5.28
N ALA A 167 -7.94 -0.22 4.82
CA ALA A 167 -6.76 0.38 5.43
C ALA A 167 -7.05 1.02 6.78
N VAL A 168 -8.24 1.61 6.92
CA VAL A 168 -8.66 2.36 8.12
C VAL A 168 -10.13 2.11 8.40
N ASP A 169 -10.52 2.34 9.65
CA ASP A 169 -11.93 2.41 10.04
C ASP A 169 -12.65 3.55 9.31
N GLY A 170 -13.96 3.42 9.18
CA GLY A 170 -14.79 4.49 8.62
C GLY A 170 -14.58 4.75 7.12
N SER A 171 -13.96 3.82 6.39
CA SER A 171 -13.78 3.92 4.92
C SER A 171 -15.09 4.05 4.14
N GLY A 172 -16.24 3.82 4.76
CA GLY A 172 -17.56 3.85 4.13
C GLY A 172 -17.93 2.55 3.41
N LEU A 173 -17.14 1.48 3.60
CA LEU A 173 -17.54 0.12 3.28
C LEU A 173 -18.11 -0.56 4.52
N ALA A 174 -19.30 -1.15 4.40
CA ALA A 174 -19.89 -1.96 5.46
C ALA A 174 -19.10 -3.27 5.64
N ASP A 175 -19.05 -3.77 6.88
CA ASP A 175 -18.41 -5.04 7.26
C ASP A 175 -16.92 -5.16 6.90
N ALA A 176 -16.24 -4.03 6.66
CA ALA A 176 -14.82 -4.01 6.34
C ALA A 176 -13.98 -4.31 7.59
N ARG A 177 -13.12 -5.33 7.51
CA ARG A 177 -12.08 -5.57 8.52
C ARG A 177 -10.88 -4.67 8.26
N VAL A 178 -10.43 -3.93 9.26
CA VAL A 178 -9.23 -3.10 9.16
C VAL A 178 -7.98 -3.98 9.21
N VAL A 179 -7.17 -3.89 8.15
CA VAL A 179 -5.90 -4.62 8.01
C VAL A 179 -4.72 -3.69 7.69
N GLY A 180 -4.97 -2.40 7.50
CA GLY A 180 -3.96 -1.44 7.04
C GLY A 180 -3.72 -1.47 5.53
N ILE A 181 -2.69 -0.74 5.08
CA ILE A 181 -2.32 -0.63 3.67
C ILE A 181 -1.25 -1.68 3.37
N PRO A 182 -1.45 -2.58 2.38
CA PRO A 182 -0.41 -3.45 1.89
C PRO A 182 0.82 -2.68 1.43
N VAL A 183 1.94 -2.88 2.13
CA VAL A 183 3.24 -2.33 1.80
C VAL A 183 4.09 -3.41 1.13
N ARG A 184 4.92 -3.03 0.16
CA ARG A 184 5.84 -3.95 -0.52
C ARG A 184 6.76 -4.65 0.49
N GLY A 185 7.03 -5.94 0.24
CA GLY A 185 7.80 -6.80 1.16
C GLY A 185 9.17 -6.22 1.55
N GLN A 186 9.88 -5.60 0.60
CA GLN A 186 11.19 -4.98 0.86
C GLN A 186 11.17 -3.86 1.90
N ILE A 187 10.00 -3.28 2.19
CA ILE A 187 9.82 -2.24 3.21
C ILE A 187 9.18 -2.82 4.47
N ALA A 188 8.15 -3.66 4.32
CA ALA A 188 7.45 -4.27 5.45
C ALA A 188 8.37 -5.20 6.29
N GLU A 189 9.26 -5.92 5.62
CA GLU A 189 10.21 -6.88 6.20
C GLU A 189 11.61 -6.24 6.40
N LEU A 190 11.71 -4.91 6.27
CA LEU A 190 12.98 -4.20 6.34
C LEU A 190 13.56 -4.23 7.77
N ASP A 191 14.72 -4.86 7.91
CA ASP A 191 15.60 -4.65 9.06
C ASP A 191 16.47 -3.42 8.81
N ARG A 192 16.02 -2.28 9.34
CA ARG A 192 16.73 -1.00 9.19
C ARG A 192 18.13 -1.07 9.81
N MET A 193 18.26 -1.68 10.98
CA MET A 193 19.52 -1.68 11.71
C MET A 193 20.58 -2.53 11.00
N ALA A 194 20.19 -3.70 10.49
CA ALA A 194 21.09 -4.56 9.72
C ALA A 194 21.55 -3.90 8.41
N LEU A 195 20.71 -3.07 7.77
CA LEU A 195 21.04 -2.42 6.49
C LEU A 195 21.63 -1.01 6.62
N ARG A 196 21.62 -0.41 7.82
CA ARG A 196 21.98 0.99 8.07
C ARG A 196 23.36 1.36 7.52
N ALA A 197 24.40 0.60 7.87
CA ALA A 197 25.77 0.89 7.43
C ALA A 197 25.89 0.86 5.90
N LYS A 198 25.34 -0.19 5.26
CA LYS A 198 25.28 -0.30 3.80
C LYS A 198 24.52 0.86 3.16
N ALA A 199 23.41 1.28 3.77
CA ALA A 199 22.60 2.37 3.27
C ALA A 199 23.31 3.72 3.37
N ARG A 200 23.95 4.01 4.51
CA ARG A 200 24.75 5.24 4.71
C ARG A 200 25.90 5.32 3.72
N HIS A 201 26.63 4.21 3.55
CA HIS A 201 27.68 4.11 2.53
C HIS A 201 27.13 4.34 1.11
N TYR A 202 26.00 3.71 0.74
CA TYR A 202 25.38 3.85 -0.58
C TYR A 202 25.03 5.29 -0.94
N PHE A 203 24.59 6.09 0.04
CA PHE A 203 24.25 7.50 -0.17
C PHE A 203 25.42 8.48 0.10
N GLY A 204 26.58 7.98 0.53
CA GLY A 204 27.71 8.83 0.92
C GLY A 204 27.40 9.71 2.13
N LEU A 205 26.65 9.16 3.09
CA LEU A 205 26.34 9.77 4.38
C LEU A 205 27.39 9.37 5.42
N ASP A 206 27.42 10.10 6.52
CA ASP A 206 28.25 9.78 7.68
C ASP A 206 27.77 8.48 8.35
N GLU A 207 28.70 7.66 8.83
CA GLU A 207 28.40 6.34 9.40
C GLU A 207 27.79 6.40 10.80
N ASP A 208 28.11 7.44 11.57
CA ASP A 208 27.78 7.56 12.99
C ASP A 208 26.79 8.70 13.28
N ALA A 209 26.84 9.79 12.50
CA ALA A 209 25.98 10.95 12.72
C ALA A 209 24.47 10.61 12.64
N PRO A 210 23.61 11.30 13.42
CA PRO A 210 22.17 11.26 13.21
C PRO A 210 21.82 11.66 11.77
N THR A 211 20.93 10.92 11.11
CA THR A 211 20.56 11.14 9.72
C THR A 211 19.10 11.54 9.58
N LEU A 212 18.86 12.72 9.01
CA LEU A 212 17.54 13.18 8.59
C LEU A 212 17.26 12.76 7.14
N LEU A 213 16.15 12.05 6.91
CA LEU A 213 15.62 11.81 5.56
C LEU A 213 14.50 12.79 5.25
N VAL A 214 14.54 13.43 4.08
CA VAL A 214 13.53 14.40 3.64
C VAL A 214 13.00 14.05 2.27
N PHE A 215 11.67 13.96 2.12
CA PHE A 215 11.05 13.77 0.81
C PHE A 215 9.59 14.24 0.73
N GLY A 216 9.25 14.88 -0.39
CA GLY A 216 7.90 15.39 -0.66
C GLY A 216 6.98 14.44 -1.44
N GLY A 217 7.41 13.20 -1.71
CA GLY A 217 6.82 12.32 -2.71
C GLY A 217 7.51 12.45 -4.08
N SER A 218 6.98 11.81 -5.12
CA SER A 218 7.70 11.64 -6.41
C SER A 218 8.03 12.94 -7.14
N GLN A 219 7.28 14.02 -6.90
CA GLN A 219 7.53 15.35 -7.49
C GLN A 219 8.30 16.29 -6.56
N GLY A 220 8.64 15.86 -5.33
CA GLY A 220 9.14 16.75 -4.29
C GLY A 220 8.07 17.68 -3.73
N ALA A 221 8.46 18.53 -2.79
CA ALA A 221 7.56 19.52 -2.20
C ALA A 221 8.33 20.82 -1.93
N ALA A 222 8.01 21.88 -2.68
CA ALA A 222 8.75 23.14 -2.67
C ALA A 222 8.95 23.72 -1.25
N GLN A 223 7.91 23.70 -0.41
CA GLN A 223 8.01 24.19 0.97
C GLN A 223 8.96 23.35 1.83
N LEU A 224 8.91 22.02 1.74
CA LEU A 224 9.86 21.14 2.44
C LEU A 224 11.28 21.39 1.94
N ASN A 225 11.42 21.54 0.63
CA ASN A 225 12.70 21.79 -0.01
C ASN A 225 13.33 23.08 0.53
N ALA A 226 12.57 24.17 0.53
CA ALA A 226 13.01 25.48 1.01
C ALA A 226 13.34 25.48 2.51
N ALA A 227 12.46 24.93 3.35
CA ALA A 227 12.64 24.91 4.79
C ALA A 227 13.87 24.10 5.21
N VAL A 228 14.03 22.88 4.68
CA VAL A 228 15.16 22.01 5.07
C VAL A 228 16.47 22.48 4.46
N ALA A 229 16.48 22.93 3.20
CA ALA A 229 17.71 23.46 2.60
C ALA A 229 18.14 24.77 3.26
N GLY A 230 17.20 25.64 3.63
CA GLY A 230 17.48 26.87 4.38
C GLY A 230 17.98 26.62 5.81
N ALA A 231 17.67 25.47 6.40
CA ALA A 231 18.18 25.07 7.72
C ALA A 231 19.49 24.26 7.67
N ALA A 232 20.08 24.05 6.48
CA ALA A 232 21.24 23.17 6.30
C ALA A 232 22.43 23.54 7.20
N GLU A 233 22.69 24.83 7.41
CA GLU A 233 23.77 25.28 8.27
C GLU A 233 23.55 24.88 9.73
N ALA A 234 22.35 25.11 10.26
CA ALA A 234 22.00 24.75 11.64
C ALA A 234 22.03 23.22 11.85
N LEU A 235 21.49 22.46 10.90
CA LEU A 235 21.54 20.98 10.92
C LEU A 235 22.99 20.48 10.92
N GLY A 236 23.85 21.05 10.07
CA GLY A 236 25.27 20.68 10.02
C GLY A 236 26.02 21.01 11.31
N ARG A 237 25.78 22.19 11.91
CA ARG A 237 26.38 22.56 13.22
C ARG A 237 25.92 21.65 14.35
N ALA A 238 24.70 21.12 14.27
CA ALA A 238 24.18 20.13 15.21
C ALA A 238 24.71 18.71 14.95
N GLY A 239 25.60 18.51 13.96
CA GLY A 239 26.17 17.21 13.63
C GLY A 239 25.17 16.27 12.95
N ILE A 240 24.20 16.80 12.19
CA ILE A 240 23.16 16.00 11.52
C ILE A 240 23.48 15.86 10.03
N GLY A 241 23.54 14.62 9.55
CA GLY A 241 23.58 14.30 8.12
C GLY A 241 22.19 14.39 7.50
N VAL A 242 22.09 14.80 6.24
CA VAL A 242 20.80 14.96 5.56
C VAL A 242 20.78 14.21 4.25
N LEU A 243 19.76 13.37 4.03
CA LEU A 243 19.42 12.80 2.73
C LEU A 243 18.11 13.43 2.24
N HIS A 244 18.19 14.26 1.19
CA HIS A 244 17.06 15.07 0.74
C HIS A 244 16.65 14.73 -0.69
N ALA A 245 15.53 14.01 -0.84
CA ALA A 245 14.89 13.77 -2.13
C ALA A 245 14.00 14.96 -2.55
N TYR A 246 14.61 15.94 -3.21
CA TYR A 246 13.96 17.22 -3.52
C TYR A 246 12.99 17.17 -4.72
N GLY A 247 12.94 16.07 -5.46
CA GLY A 247 12.07 15.89 -6.62
C GLY A 247 12.69 16.41 -7.92
N PRO A 248 12.49 15.70 -9.06
CA PRO A 248 13.30 15.88 -10.27
C PRO A 248 13.11 17.23 -10.98
N LYS A 249 12.06 17.99 -10.64
CA LYS A 249 11.74 19.30 -11.24
C LYS A 249 12.12 20.47 -10.34
N ASN A 250 12.68 20.21 -9.17
CA ASN A 250 13.11 21.24 -8.22
C ASN A 250 14.64 21.30 -8.18
N SER A 251 15.15 22.33 -7.53
CA SER A 251 16.55 22.45 -7.15
C SER A 251 16.63 22.93 -5.70
N ILE A 252 17.73 22.60 -5.04
CA ILE A 252 18.09 23.09 -3.71
C ILE A 252 19.56 23.46 -3.72
N ASP A 253 19.95 24.41 -2.88
CA ASP A 253 21.34 24.86 -2.71
C ASP A 253 21.67 24.96 -1.22
N PRO A 254 21.82 23.82 -0.52
CA PRO A 254 22.05 23.80 0.92
C PRO A 254 23.47 24.26 1.24
N VAL A 255 23.60 25.26 2.12
CA VAL A 255 24.90 25.70 2.64
C VAL A 255 25.18 24.97 3.95
N SER A 256 26.16 24.06 3.94
CA SER A 256 26.59 23.31 5.12
C SER A 256 27.93 23.82 5.63
N PRO A 257 28.18 23.80 6.95
CA PRO A 257 29.47 24.21 7.51
C PRO A 257 30.57 23.23 7.11
N GLU A 258 31.81 23.73 7.03
CA GLU A 258 32.97 22.87 6.80
C GLU A 258 33.14 21.85 7.94
N GLY A 259 33.43 20.60 7.58
CA GLY A 259 33.58 19.50 8.54
C GLY A 259 32.28 18.94 9.11
N ALA A 260 31.11 19.47 8.75
CA ALA A 260 29.82 18.91 9.15
C ALA A 260 29.51 17.59 8.41
N PRO A 261 28.66 16.72 8.98
CA PRO A 261 28.15 15.55 8.28
C PRO A 261 27.49 15.92 6.94
N PRO A 262 27.60 15.07 5.90
CA PRO A 262 27.18 15.45 4.55
C PRO A 262 25.69 15.77 4.41
N TYR A 263 25.39 16.85 3.69
CA TYR A 263 24.07 17.10 3.11
C TYR A 263 24.02 16.54 1.67
N ARG A 264 23.19 15.53 1.45
CA ARG A 264 23.04 14.83 0.17
C ARG A 264 21.67 15.11 -0.45
N GLY A 265 21.64 16.07 -1.37
CA GLY A 265 20.49 16.33 -2.23
C GLY A 265 20.44 15.37 -3.41
N VAL A 266 19.27 14.74 -3.63
CA VAL A 266 19.02 13.89 -4.81
C VAL A 266 17.67 14.24 -5.45
N GLY A 267 17.60 14.23 -6.79
CA GLY A 267 16.34 14.50 -7.49
C GLY A 267 15.29 13.40 -7.27
N TYR A 268 15.71 12.15 -7.06
CA TYR A 268 14.81 11.01 -6.86
C TYR A 268 15.51 9.83 -6.16
N LEU A 269 14.81 9.17 -5.23
CA LEU A 269 15.30 7.98 -4.54
C LEU A 269 14.80 6.70 -5.22
N LYS A 270 15.71 5.99 -5.90
CA LYS A 270 15.41 4.66 -6.48
C LYS A 270 15.37 3.55 -5.44
N ARG A 271 16.16 3.67 -4.37
CA ARG A 271 16.29 2.71 -3.27
C ARG A 271 15.74 3.28 -1.97
N MET A 272 14.42 3.40 -1.90
CA MET A 272 13.75 3.94 -0.72
C MET A 272 13.91 3.03 0.51
N ASP A 273 14.07 1.73 0.31
CA ASP A 273 14.42 0.76 1.36
C ASP A 273 15.75 1.13 2.05
N LEU A 274 16.77 1.49 1.27
CA LEU A 274 18.03 1.98 1.82
C LEU A 274 17.84 3.35 2.47
N ALA A 275 17.04 4.26 1.88
CA ALA A 275 16.81 5.58 2.45
C ALA A 275 16.18 5.48 3.84
N TYR A 276 15.17 4.62 4.02
CA TYR A 276 14.58 4.36 5.33
C TYR A 276 15.58 3.70 6.28
N ALA A 277 16.41 2.75 5.82
CA ALA A 277 17.42 2.11 6.66
C ALA A 277 18.51 3.08 7.15
N ALA A 278 18.88 4.08 6.35
CA ALA A 278 19.92 5.06 6.71
C ALA A 278 19.45 6.07 7.77
N ALA A 279 18.15 6.35 7.83
CA ALA A 279 17.57 7.46 8.57
C ALA A 279 17.26 7.16 10.04
N ASP A 280 17.28 8.22 10.84
CA ASP A 280 16.85 8.25 12.24
C ASP A 280 15.53 9.00 12.42
N LEU A 281 15.29 10.00 11.57
CA LEU A 281 14.08 10.81 11.54
C LEU A 281 13.70 11.11 10.08
N VAL A 282 12.41 11.18 9.79
CA VAL A 282 11.90 11.54 8.46
C VAL A 282 11.08 12.83 8.51
N VAL A 283 11.31 13.75 7.58
CA VAL A 283 10.39 14.86 7.27
C VAL A 283 9.75 14.60 5.92
N CYS A 284 8.44 14.40 5.87
CA CYS A 284 7.78 14.02 4.61
C CYS A 284 6.33 14.48 4.49
N ARG A 285 5.81 14.44 3.25
CA ARG A 285 4.35 14.51 3.01
C ARG A 285 3.67 13.26 3.56
N SER A 286 2.44 13.40 4.03
CA SER A 286 1.66 12.30 4.62
C SER A 286 0.65 11.69 3.65
N GLY A 287 1.10 11.32 2.46
CA GLY A 287 0.33 10.44 1.57
C GLY A 287 0.09 9.07 2.23
N ALA A 288 -1.03 8.41 1.93
CA ALA A 288 -1.41 7.16 2.59
C ALA A 288 -0.33 6.07 2.52
N MET A 289 0.24 5.84 1.33
CA MET A 289 1.38 4.91 1.15
C MET A 289 2.62 5.35 1.92
N THR A 290 2.93 6.65 1.94
CA THR A 290 4.10 7.17 2.69
C THR A 290 3.94 6.90 4.18
N VAL A 291 2.77 7.21 4.75
CA VAL A 291 2.52 6.95 6.17
C VAL A 291 2.60 5.46 6.48
N ALA A 292 2.04 4.61 5.62
CA ALA A 292 2.12 3.16 5.76
C ALA A 292 3.57 2.64 5.69
N GLU A 293 4.37 3.09 4.73
CA GLU A 293 5.79 2.69 4.62
C GLU A 293 6.62 3.17 5.82
N VAL A 294 6.47 4.43 6.22
CA VAL A 294 7.25 5.03 7.32
C VAL A 294 6.90 4.38 8.66
N SER A 295 5.61 4.18 8.95
CA SER A 295 5.18 3.45 10.15
C SER A 295 5.60 1.98 10.12
N ALA A 296 5.49 1.30 8.96
CA ALA A 296 5.94 -0.08 8.79
C ALA A 296 7.46 -0.25 8.95
N THR A 297 8.27 0.80 8.82
CA THR A 297 9.71 0.74 9.10
C THR A 297 10.06 1.18 10.52
N GLY A 298 9.08 1.67 11.29
CA GLY A 298 9.29 2.16 12.64
C GLY A 298 10.08 3.47 12.69
N LEU A 299 10.10 4.24 11.62
CA LEU A 299 10.80 5.53 11.60
C LEU A 299 9.95 6.60 12.30
N PRO A 300 10.52 7.32 13.30
CA PRO A 300 9.96 8.58 13.75
C PRO A 300 9.78 9.55 12.58
N ALA A 301 8.67 10.29 12.55
CA ALA A 301 8.34 11.14 11.42
C ALA A 301 7.75 12.48 11.81
N ILE A 302 8.13 13.52 11.07
CA ILE A 302 7.47 14.82 11.00
C ILE A 302 6.67 14.84 9.70
N TYR A 303 5.36 14.72 9.84
CA TYR A 303 4.42 14.72 8.74
C TYR A 303 3.98 16.14 8.42
N VAL A 304 4.09 16.52 7.15
CA VAL A 304 3.71 17.84 6.64
C VAL A 304 2.63 17.67 5.57
N PRO A 305 1.33 17.67 5.94
CA PRO A 305 0.25 17.45 4.98
C PRO A 305 0.25 18.47 3.82
N LEU A 306 -0.24 18.05 2.65
CA LEU A 306 -0.45 18.99 1.54
C LEU A 306 -1.37 20.16 1.98
N PRO A 307 -0.98 21.42 1.72
CA PRO A 307 -1.79 22.59 2.09
C PRO A 307 -3.08 22.68 1.27
N HIS A 308 -2.99 22.34 -0.02
CA HIS A 308 -4.09 22.41 -0.98
C HIS A 308 -4.47 20.99 -1.39
N GLY A 309 -5.65 20.53 -0.96
CA GLY A 309 -6.17 19.19 -1.24
C GLY A 309 -7.50 18.94 -0.55
N ASN A 310 -7.94 17.69 -0.51
CA ASN A 310 -9.15 17.25 0.21
C ASN A 310 -8.93 17.02 1.72
N GLY A 311 -7.76 17.38 2.26
CA GLY A 311 -7.42 17.21 3.68
C GLY A 311 -7.03 15.78 4.10
N GLU A 312 -7.06 14.81 3.18
CA GLU A 312 -6.82 13.39 3.51
C GLU A 312 -5.43 13.13 4.08
N GLN A 313 -4.40 13.88 3.65
CA GLN A 313 -3.04 13.66 4.13
C GLN A 313 -2.89 13.90 5.64
N ARG A 314 -3.64 14.86 6.20
CA ARG A 314 -3.68 15.05 7.65
C ARG A 314 -4.30 13.83 8.32
N LEU A 315 -5.43 13.36 7.81
CA LEU A 315 -6.14 12.19 8.34
C LEU A 315 -5.30 10.92 8.29
N ASN A 316 -4.47 10.74 7.25
CA ASN A 316 -3.58 9.59 7.13
C ASN A 316 -2.53 9.56 8.26
N ALA A 317 -1.94 10.70 8.62
CA ALA A 317 -0.88 10.78 9.63
C ALA A 317 -1.39 10.77 11.08
N LEU A 318 -2.63 11.24 11.32
CA LEU A 318 -3.18 11.38 12.66
C LEU A 318 -3.13 10.10 13.52
N PRO A 319 -3.40 8.88 13.02
CA PRO A 319 -3.25 7.66 13.81
C PRO A 319 -1.83 7.48 14.36
N VAL A 320 -0.80 7.67 13.53
CA VAL A 320 0.61 7.56 13.94
C VAL A 320 0.97 8.66 14.95
N VAL A 321 0.53 9.89 14.69
CA VAL A 321 0.79 11.05 15.55
C VAL A 321 0.13 10.89 16.92
N ARG A 322 -1.13 10.43 16.97
CA ARG A 322 -1.87 10.18 18.23
C ARG A 322 -1.26 9.07 19.06
N ALA A 323 -0.68 8.06 18.41
CA ALA A 323 0.09 7.01 19.09
C ALA A 323 1.44 7.50 19.62
N GLY A 324 1.89 8.70 19.24
CA GLY A 324 3.19 9.25 19.60
C GLY A 324 4.32 8.85 18.63
N GLY A 325 4.01 8.25 17.48
CA GLY A 325 5.02 7.82 16.50
C GLY A 325 5.54 8.93 15.59
N GLY A 326 4.93 10.11 15.64
CA GLY A 326 5.29 11.22 14.77
C GLY A 326 4.71 12.56 15.24
N LEU A 327 5.17 13.63 14.61
CA LEU A 327 4.65 14.98 14.74
C LEU A 327 3.88 15.36 13.47
N LEU A 328 2.90 16.25 13.61
CA LEU A 328 2.19 16.84 12.49
C LEU A 328 2.47 18.34 12.47
N VAL A 329 2.93 18.86 11.34
CA VAL A 329 3.25 20.28 11.15
C VAL A 329 2.51 20.78 9.94
N ASP A 330 1.83 21.91 10.06
CA ASP A 330 1.19 22.52 8.91
C ASP A 330 2.23 23.01 7.90
N ASN A 331 1.85 22.97 6.62
CA ASN A 331 2.77 23.32 5.53
C ASN A 331 3.39 24.70 5.73
N ASP A 332 2.59 25.67 6.14
CA ASP A 332 3.00 27.07 6.23
C ASP A 332 3.81 27.35 7.51
N ASP A 333 3.68 26.49 8.52
CA ASP A 333 4.45 26.54 9.76
C ASP A 333 5.84 25.89 9.60
N LEU A 334 6.02 25.04 8.58
CA LEU A 334 7.32 24.44 8.27
C LEU A 334 8.24 25.47 7.61
N THR A 335 8.95 26.25 8.43
CA THR A 335 9.96 27.23 8.01
C THR A 335 11.37 26.73 8.31
N SER A 336 12.40 27.39 7.74
CA SER A 336 13.80 27.09 8.05
C SER A 336 14.11 27.22 9.54
N ASP A 337 13.58 28.25 10.21
CA ASP A 337 13.76 28.46 11.65
C ASP A 337 13.08 27.38 12.48
N TRP A 338 11.90 26.92 12.04
CA TRP A 338 11.23 25.79 12.67
C TRP A 338 12.08 24.51 12.54
N VAL A 339 12.57 24.21 11.34
CA VAL A 339 13.44 23.03 11.11
C VAL A 339 14.74 23.12 11.91
N ALA A 340 15.38 24.30 11.93
CA ALA A 340 16.64 24.54 12.63
C ALA A 340 16.54 24.38 14.15
N ARG A 341 15.34 24.49 14.73
CA ARG A 341 15.09 24.26 16.15
C ARG A 341 14.61 22.83 16.41
N GLU A 342 13.50 22.44 15.80
CA GLU A 342 12.75 21.24 16.21
C GLU A 342 13.44 19.95 15.76
N VAL A 343 14.14 19.95 14.62
CA VAL A 343 14.82 18.75 14.13
C VAL A 343 16.06 18.42 14.97
N PRO A 344 16.98 19.37 15.28
CA PRO A 344 18.06 19.11 16.22
C PRO A 344 17.58 18.73 17.62
N ASP A 345 16.57 19.40 18.16
CA ASP A 345 16.01 19.08 19.47
C ASP A 345 15.48 17.64 19.52
N LEU A 346 14.85 17.17 18.44
CA LEU A 346 14.35 15.80 18.37
C LEU A 346 15.47 14.77 18.13
N LEU A 347 16.42 15.05 17.23
CA LEU A 347 17.52 14.14 16.91
C LEU A 347 18.58 14.01 18.03
N SER A 348 18.61 14.97 18.95
CA SER A 348 19.48 14.94 20.13
C SER A 348 18.86 14.25 21.35
N ASP A 349 17.64 13.74 21.24
CA ASP A 349 16.93 13.01 22.30
C ASP A 349 16.67 11.54 21.90
N PRO A 350 17.62 10.62 22.20
CA PRO A 350 17.49 9.20 21.84
C PRO A 350 16.33 8.50 22.52
N GLU A 351 15.95 8.90 23.74
CA GLU A 351 14.83 8.30 24.47
C GLU A 351 13.51 8.62 23.78
N ARG A 352 13.32 9.89 23.41
CA ARG A 352 12.14 10.32 22.64
C ARG A 352 12.08 9.67 21.28
N LEU A 353 13.19 9.58 20.54
CA LEU A 353 13.23 8.89 19.24
C LEU A 353 12.88 7.40 19.38
N SER A 354 13.39 6.74 20.42
CA SER A 354 13.10 5.33 20.69
C SER A 354 11.62 5.11 20.99
N ALA A 355 11.02 5.97 21.83
CA ALA A 355 9.59 5.95 22.12
C ALA A 355 8.74 6.19 20.85
N MET A 356 9.11 7.17 20.02
CA MET A 356 8.44 7.41 18.73
C MET A 356 8.59 6.22 17.78
N SER A 357 9.76 5.59 17.73
CA SER A 357 10.01 4.43 16.87
C SER A 357 9.15 3.23 17.27
N ALA A 358 9.03 2.96 18.58
CA ALA A 358 8.15 1.93 19.13
C ALA A 358 6.67 2.21 18.81
N ALA A 359 6.21 3.45 19.01
CA ALA A 359 4.86 3.87 18.70
C ALA A 359 4.54 3.77 17.20
N ALA A 360 5.43 4.26 16.33
CA ALA A 360 5.28 4.18 14.88
C ALA A 360 5.17 2.72 14.43
N SER A 361 6.04 1.85 14.96
CA SER A 361 6.02 0.41 14.68
C SER A 361 4.72 -0.26 15.13
N GLY A 362 4.18 0.13 16.29
CA GLY A 362 2.91 -0.39 16.81
C GLY A 362 1.68 0.01 15.98
N THR A 363 1.76 1.12 15.25
CA THR A 363 0.72 1.54 14.28
C THR A 363 0.92 0.98 12.87
N GLY A 364 2.11 0.45 12.58
CA GLY A 364 2.44 -0.07 11.27
C GLY A 364 1.79 -1.43 11.01
N HIS A 365 0.92 -1.52 10.02
CA HIS A 365 0.31 -2.77 9.58
C HIS A 365 1.26 -3.54 8.63
N ARG A 366 2.40 -4.01 9.16
CA ARG A 366 3.43 -4.72 8.38
C ARG A 366 2.91 -5.98 7.68
N ASP A 367 1.88 -6.59 8.24
CA ASP A 367 1.26 -7.84 7.77
C ASP A 367 0.06 -7.62 6.84
N ALA A 368 -0.34 -6.38 6.55
CA ALA A 368 -1.51 -6.06 5.72
C ALA A 368 -1.53 -6.84 4.40
N ALA A 369 -0.38 -6.91 3.71
CA ALA A 369 -0.26 -7.65 2.45
C ALA A 369 -0.46 -9.16 2.65
N THR A 370 0.10 -9.71 3.73
CA THR A 370 -0.02 -11.12 4.12
C THR A 370 -1.44 -11.47 4.53
N GLU A 371 -2.13 -10.59 5.26
CA GLU A 371 -3.52 -10.81 5.65
C GLU A 371 -4.46 -10.84 4.45
N VAL A 372 -4.31 -9.91 3.51
CA VAL A 372 -5.11 -9.88 2.27
C VAL A 372 -4.80 -11.12 1.42
N ALA A 373 -3.52 -11.50 1.29
CA ALA A 373 -3.11 -12.69 0.55
C ALA A 373 -3.68 -13.98 1.16
N ARG A 374 -3.60 -14.14 2.49
CA ARG A 374 -4.18 -15.28 3.22
C ARG A 374 -5.69 -15.34 3.02
N ALA A 375 -6.38 -14.22 3.15
CA ALA A 375 -7.82 -14.15 2.91
C ALA A 375 -8.18 -14.58 1.47
N ALA A 376 -7.38 -14.19 0.48
CA ALA A 376 -7.60 -14.60 -0.92
C ALA A 376 -7.35 -16.10 -1.15
N LEU A 377 -6.24 -16.64 -0.63
CA LEU A 377 -5.88 -18.06 -0.76
C LEU A 377 -6.88 -18.97 -0.05
N ASP A 378 -7.24 -18.65 1.20
CA ASP A 378 -8.21 -19.42 1.99
C ASP A 378 -9.58 -19.45 1.30
N LEU A 379 -10.01 -18.29 0.80
CA LEU A 379 -11.29 -18.16 0.10
C LEU A 379 -11.29 -18.94 -1.23
N ALA A 380 -10.21 -18.87 -1.99
CA ALA A 380 -10.05 -19.63 -3.22
C ALA A 380 -10.12 -21.15 -2.96
N ALA A 381 -9.40 -21.62 -1.95
CA ALA A 381 -9.39 -23.03 -1.55
C ALA A 381 -10.79 -23.53 -1.15
N ARG A 382 -11.51 -22.78 -0.30
CA ARG A 382 -12.89 -23.12 0.11
C ARG A 382 -13.84 -23.18 -1.07
N PHE A 383 -13.76 -22.23 -2.00
CA PHE A 383 -14.60 -22.22 -3.20
C PHE A 383 -14.31 -23.42 -4.11
N ARG A 384 -13.05 -23.83 -4.25
CA ARG A 384 -12.70 -25.04 -5.01
C ARG A 384 -13.21 -26.32 -4.33
N ALA A 385 -13.22 -26.35 -3.00
CA ALA A 385 -13.78 -27.44 -2.21
C ALA A 385 -15.32 -27.48 -2.19
N GLY A 386 -16.00 -26.50 -2.79
CA GLY A 386 -17.47 -26.43 -2.81
C GLY A 386 -18.11 -25.80 -1.57
N GLU A 387 -17.30 -25.27 -0.65
CA GLU A 387 -17.72 -24.64 0.60
C GLU A 387 -18.09 -23.17 0.37
N HIS A 388 -19.30 -22.92 -0.14
CA HIS A 388 -19.74 -21.58 -0.58
C HIS A 388 -20.65 -20.84 0.40
N ARG A 389 -20.94 -21.43 1.57
CA ARG A 389 -21.75 -20.73 2.56
C ARG A 389 -20.94 -19.56 3.09
N LYS A 390 -21.50 -18.34 3.00
CA LYS A 390 -21.01 -17.20 3.79
C LYS A 390 -20.80 -17.72 5.22
N PRO A 391 -19.61 -17.60 5.81
CA PRO A 391 -19.49 -17.85 7.23
C PRO A 391 -20.50 -16.91 7.89
N LEU A 392 -21.36 -17.46 8.76
CA LEU A 392 -22.03 -16.61 9.75
C LEU A 392 -20.93 -15.78 10.39
N ALA A 393 -21.13 -14.47 10.48
CA ALA A 393 -20.21 -13.54 11.10
C ALA A 393 -20.06 -13.87 12.61
N ALA A 394 -19.31 -14.93 12.92
CA ALA A 394 -19.15 -15.51 14.24
C ALA A 394 -18.05 -16.59 14.21
N ALA A 395 -16.79 -16.22 13.91
CA ALA A 395 -15.66 -17.13 14.18
C ALA A 395 -14.31 -16.45 14.42
N PHE A 396 -14.19 -15.12 14.27
CA PHE A 396 -12.97 -14.40 14.63
C PHE A 396 -13.33 -13.10 15.34
N ARG A 397 -13.89 -13.21 16.56
CA ARG A 397 -13.80 -12.13 17.54
C ARG A 397 -12.45 -12.30 18.23
N SER A 398 -11.57 -11.31 18.09
CA SER A 398 -10.37 -11.20 18.91
C SER A 398 -10.79 -11.22 20.39
N PRO A 399 -10.15 -12.00 21.27
CA PRO A 399 -10.45 -12.00 22.70
C PRO A 399 -9.74 -10.82 23.37
N LEU A 400 -10.14 -9.58 23.06
CA LEU A 400 -9.68 -8.39 23.77
C LEU A 400 -10.78 -7.33 23.84
N SER A 401 -11.81 -7.60 24.65
CA SER A 401 -12.55 -6.57 25.41
C SER A 401 -13.41 -7.25 26.47
N ALA A 402 -12.77 -7.72 27.54
CA ALA A 402 -13.45 -8.06 28.78
C ALA A 402 -12.52 -7.76 29.96
N SER A 403 -12.34 -6.47 30.23
CA SER A 403 -12.04 -5.96 31.57
C SER A 403 -12.31 -4.46 31.60
N GLU A 404 -13.59 -4.10 31.69
CA GLU A 404 -13.98 -2.93 32.48
C GLU A 404 -14.29 -3.43 33.90
N GLN A 405 -13.51 -2.99 34.87
CA GLN A 405 -13.98 -2.44 36.13
C GLN A 405 -13.14 -1.20 36.45
#